data_AF-A0A2E6KPU7-F1
#
_entry.id   AF-A0A2E6KPU7-F1
#
_cell.length_a   1.000
_cell.length_b   1.000
_cell.length_c   1.000
_cell.angle_alpha   90.00
_cell.angle_beta   90.00
_cell.angle_gamma   90.00
#
_symmetry.space_group_name_H-M   'P 1'
#
loop_
_entity.id
_entity.type
_entity.pdbx_description
1 polymer ?
#
loop_
_entity_poly.entity_id
_entity_poly.type
_entity_poly.pdbx_seq_one_letter_code
_entity_poly.pdbx_strand_id
1 'polypeptide(L)' 'LRKKVSDLPLELSLDDSMSMLPNNKLSSYESVIVLARISKTGTAKSEKGDLIGVSSPISTSSKETIKIIINSIVE' A
#
# COMPACT_ATOMS: atom_id res chain seq x y z
N LEU A 1 7.36 -2.06 -2.59
CA LEU A 1 8.34 -1.61 -1.57
C LEU A 1 8.28 -2.53 -0.35
N ARG A 2 9.40 -3.01 0.19
CA ARG A 2 9.45 -3.84 1.41
C ARG A 2 10.11 -3.05 2.55
N LYS A 3 9.48 -3.03 3.72
CA LYS A 3 9.94 -2.31 4.92
C LYS A 3 9.73 -3.20 6.16
N LYS A 4 10.40 -2.90 7.27
CA LYS A 4 10.22 -3.68 8.51
C LYS A 4 9.06 -3.09 9.32
N VAL A 5 8.33 -3.94 10.03
CA VAL A 5 7.22 -3.54 10.91
C VAL A 5 7.71 -2.65 12.06
N SER A 6 8.96 -2.87 12.50
CA SER A 6 9.63 -2.04 13.51
C SER A 6 9.76 -0.57 13.11
N ASP A 7 9.65 -0.26 11.81
CA ASP A 7 9.85 1.08 11.27
C ASP A 7 8.53 1.89 11.26
N LEU A 8 7.44 1.34 11.82
CA LEU A 8 6.17 2.04 11.95
C LEU A 8 6.19 3.04 13.12
N PRO A 9 5.55 4.23 13.00
CA PRO A 9 4.82 4.72 11.82
C PRO A 9 5.76 5.12 10.68
N LEU A 10 5.45 4.68 9.46
CA LEU A 10 6.28 4.89 8.29
C LEU A 10 5.55 5.78 7.28
N GLU A 11 6.22 6.83 6.84
CA GLU A 11 5.76 7.66 5.72
C GLU A 11 6.40 7.17 4.42
N LEU A 12 5.55 6.97 3.41
CA LEU A 12 5.94 6.48 2.10
C LEU A 12 5.35 7.39 1.04
N SER A 13 6.17 7.79 0.07
CA SER A 13 5.69 8.44 -1.14
C SER A 13 5.57 7.40 -2.25
N LEU A 14 4.39 7.29 -2.85
CA LEU A 14 4.15 6.47 -4.04
C LEU A 14 4.24 7.38 -5.26
N ASP A 15 5.11 7.06 -6.22
CA ASP A 15 5.26 7.79 -7.47
C ASP A 15 5.06 6.87 -8.68
N ASP A 16 4.97 7.47 -9.87
CA ASP A 16 4.77 6.72 -11.12
C ASP A 16 5.93 5.79 -11.49
N SER A 17 7.11 5.98 -10.89
CA SER A 17 8.27 5.09 -11.10
C SER A 17 8.08 3.74 -10.41
N MET A 18 7.17 3.66 -9.43
CA MET A 18 6.80 2.41 -8.76
C MET A 18 5.76 1.59 -9.53
N SER A 19 5.30 2.06 -10.70
CA SER A 19 4.42 1.25 -11.54
C SER A 19 5.16 0.07 -12.13
N MET A 20 4.62 -1.14 -11.94
CA MET A 20 5.17 -2.38 -12.52
C MET A 20 5.11 -2.42 -14.05
N LEU A 21 4.27 -1.59 -14.66
CA LEU A 21 4.13 -1.51 -16.12
C LEU A 21 4.25 -0.04 -16.56
N PRO A 22 5.12 0.29 -17.52
CA PRO A 22 5.34 1.68 -17.95
C PRO A 22 4.07 2.36 -18.48
N ASN A 23 3.06 1.59 -18.90
CA ASN A 23 1.76 2.09 -19.37
C ASN A 23 0.68 2.20 -18.28
N ASN A 24 0.87 1.65 -17.07
CA ASN A 24 -0.10 1.76 -15.96
C ASN A 24 0.42 2.73 -14.88
N LYS A 25 0.68 3.97 -15.26
CA LYS A 25 1.11 5.00 -14.29
C LYS A 25 0.02 5.27 -13.27
N LEU A 26 0.42 5.58 -12.04
CA LEU A 26 -0.51 5.92 -10.98
C LEU A 26 -1.29 7.19 -11.36
N SER A 27 -0.61 8.14 -12.00
CA SER A 27 -1.18 9.38 -12.54
C SER A 27 -2.27 9.20 -13.61
N SER A 28 -2.35 8.03 -14.25
CA SER A 28 -3.33 7.78 -15.32
C SER A 28 -4.72 7.39 -14.78
N TYR A 29 -4.85 7.14 -13.49
CA TYR A 29 -6.11 6.76 -12.84
C TYR A 29 -6.65 7.92 -12.02
N GLU A 30 -7.96 8.19 -12.06
CA GLU A 30 -8.57 9.25 -11.26
C GLU A 30 -8.55 8.93 -9.76
N SER A 31 -8.65 7.66 -9.42
CA SER A 31 -8.62 7.17 -8.05
C SER A 31 -7.84 5.86 -7.92
N VAL A 32 -7.20 5.67 -6.78
CA VAL A 32 -6.40 4.49 -6.45
C VAL A 32 -6.74 4.00 -5.05
N ILE A 33 -6.67 2.69 -4.86
CA ILE A 33 -6.84 2.05 -3.54
C ILE A 33 -5.47 1.53 -3.12
N VAL A 34 -5.01 1.93 -1.93
CA VAL A 34 -3.73 1.49 -1.40
C VAL A 34 -3.96 0.35 -0.41
N LEU A 35 -3.28 -0.76 -0.67
CA LEU A 35 -3.28 -1.94 0.19
C LEU A 35 -1.91 -2.06 0.86
N ALA A 36 -1.89 -2.01 2.19
CA ALA A 36 -0.71 -2.27 3.00
C ALA A 36 -0.81 -3.66 3.62
N ARG A 37 0.21 -4.50 3.45
CA ARG A 37 0.27 -5.84 4.07
C ARG A 37 1.53 -5.99 4.93
N ILE A 38 1.34 -6.53 6.13
CA ILE A 38 2.40 -7.00 7.01
C ILE A 38 2.38 -8.53 6.98
N SER A 39 3.44 -9.10 6.44
CA SER A 39 3.66 -10.54 6.45
C SER A 39 4.76 -10.90 7.43
N LYS A 40 4.50 -11.89 8.29
CA LYS A 40 5.52 -12.45 9.20
C LYS A 40 6.55 -13.30 8.44
N THR A 41 6.13 -13.97 7.37
CA THR A 41 7.00 -14.82 6.54
C THR A 41 7.82 -13.99 5.55
N GLY A 42 7.41 -12.74 5.30
CA GLY A 42 8.13 -11.81 4.42
C GLY A 42 7.99 -12.15 2.95
N THR A 43 7.00 -12.98 2.60
CA THR A 43 6.70 -13.35 1.22
C THR A 43 5.69 -12.39 0.60
N ALA A 44 5.73 -12.27 -0.73
CA ALA A 44 4.81 -11.42 -1.49
C ALA A 44 3.42 -12.05 -1.68
N LYS A 45 3.23 -13.32 -1.34
CA LYS A 45 1.91 -13.96 -1.34
C LYS A 45 1.14 -13.61 -0.07
N SER A 46 -0.18 -13.47 -0.19
CA SER A 46 -1.05 -13.34 0.99
C SER A 46 -1.14 -14.69 1.66
N GLU A 47 -0.72 -14.75 2.92
CA GLU A 47 -0.82 -15.96 3.74
C GLU A 47 -1.76 -15.73 4.92
N LYS A 48 -2.41 -16.82 5.37
CA LYS A 48 -3.29 -16.79 6.54
C LYS A 48 -2.52 -16.26 7.75
N GLY A 49 -3.04 -15.22 8.40
CA GLY A 49 -2.42 -14.55 9.53
C GLY A 49 -1.61 -13.30 9.20
N ASP A 50 -1.48 -12.93 7.91
CA ASP A 50 -0.95 -11.62 7.52
C ASP A 50 -1.92 -10.51 7.95
N LEU A 51 -1.39 -9.35 8.35
CA LEU A 51 -2.20 -8.18 8.64
C LEU A 51 -2.32 -7.31 7.40
N ILE A 52 -3.52 -6.88 7.04
CA ILE A 52 -3.81 -5.99 5.92
C ILE A 52 -4.51 -4.71 6.40
N GLY A 53 -4.20 -3.62 5.72
CA GLY A 53 -4.87 -2.34 5.83
C GLY A 53 -5.23 -1.84 4.45
N VAL A 54 -6.47 -1.39 4.29
CA VAL A 54 -7.00 -0.91 3.02
C VAL A 54 -7.36 0.56 3.19
N SER A 55 -6.88 1.42 2.31
CA SER A 55 -7.33 2.80 2.27
C SER A 55 -8.70 2.89 1.62
N SER A 56 -9.44 3.95 1.93
CA SER A 56 -10.52 4.41 1.04
C SER A 56 -9.94 4.76 -0.34
N PRO A 57 -10.76 4.82 -1.41
CA PRO A 57 -10.31 5.35 -2.70
C PRO A 57 -9.72 6.75 -2.54
N ILE A 58 -8.50 6.93 -3.05
CA ILE A 58 -7.70 8.15 -2.96
C ILE A 58 -7.66 8.77 -4.35
N SER A 59 -7.97 10.05 -4.48
CA SER A 59 -7.73 10.73 -5.75
C SER A 59 -6.23 10.94 -5.97
N THR A 60 -5.74 10.56 -7.14
CA THR A 60 -4.33 10.75 -7.55
C THR A 60 -3.96 12.21 -7.77
N SER A 61 -4.96 13.09 -7.89
CA SER A 61 -4.79 14.54 -7.93
C SER A 61 -4.58 15.16 -6.54
N SER A 62 -4.92 14.42 -5.47
CA SER A 62 -4.70 14.87 -4.10
C SER A 62 -3.23 14.67 -3.69
N LYS A 63 -2.64 15.68 -3.06
CA LYS A 63 -1.30 15.62 -2.45
C LYS A 63 -1.36 15.42 -0.93
N GLU A 64 -2.53 15.07 -0.40
CA GLU A 64 -2.71 14.89 1.03
C GLU A 64 -2.04 13.61 1.53
N THR A 65 -1.53 13.66 2.75
CA THR A 65 -1.00 12.48 3.43
C THR A 65 -2.16 11.63 3.92
N ILE A 66 -2.22 10.38 3.47
CA ILE A 66 -3.34 9.49 3.80
C ILE A 66 -2.90 8.45 4.81
N LYS A 67 -3.60 8.45 5.95
CA LYS A 67 -3.35 7.51 7.04
C LYS A 67 -4.04 6.19 6.74
N ILE A 68 -3.24 5.13 6.67
CA ILE A 68 -3.72 3.76 6.49
C ILE A 68 -3.55 3.01 7.80
N ILE A 69 -4.64 2.43 8.30
CA ILE A 69 -4.64 1.61 9.51
C ILE A 69 -4.63 0.15 9.09
N ILE A 70 -3.64 -0.60 9.55
CA ILE A 70 -3.51 -2.04 9.29
C ILE A 70 -4.14 -2.78 10.48
N ASN A 71 -5.40 -3.20 10.33
CA ASN A 71 -6.20 -3.79 11.42
C ASN A 71 -6.98 -5.06 11.03
N SER A 72 -6.88 -5.52 9.79
CA SER A 72 -7.56 -6.72 9.33
C SER A 72 -6.57 -7.88 9.22
N ILE A 73 -6.99 -9.09 9.58
CA ILE A 73 -6.19 -10.30 9.43
C ILE A 73 -6.67 -11.03 8.17
N VAL A 74 -5.74 -11.52 7.35
CA VAL A 74 -6.05 -12.42 6.23
C VAL A 74 -6.40 -13.79 6.80
N GLU A 75 -7.62 -14.27 6.57
CA GLU A 75 -8.12 -15.57 7.05
C GLU A 75 -7.84 -16.74 6.09
#